data_AF-A0A090QLA8-F1
#
_entry.id   AF-A0A090QLA8-F1
#
_cell.length_a   1.000
_cell.length_b   1.000
_cell.length_c   1.000
_cell.angle_alpha   90.00
_cell.angle_beta   90.00
_cell.angle_gamma   90.00
#
_symmetry.space_group_name_H-M   'P 1'
#
loop_
_entity.id
_entity.type
_entity.pdbx_description
1 polymer ?
#
loop_
_entity_poly.entity_id
_entity_poly.type
_entity_poly.pdbx_seq_one_letter_code
_entity_poly.pdbx_strand_id
1 'polypeptide(L)'
;MGKTAIHPSQIACIHEAWMVDPSEYEDAIRIINSTQAVYQHGGAMCEPATHRQWAKNILERRQLFGLRTPEAANAKEFVHL
;
A
#
# COMPACT_ATOMS: atom_id res chain seq x y z
N MET A 1 -1.99 8.04 12.03
CA MET A 1 -2.49 9.34 11.53
C MET A 1 -3.47 9.07 10.40
N GLY A 2 -4.68 9.65 10.44
CA GLY A 2 -5.71 9.52 9.37
C GLY A 2 -5.83 10.79 8.52
N LYS A 3 -6.56 10.73 7.41
CA LYS A 3 -7.01 11.94 6.69
C LYS A 3 -8.41 12.32 7.16
N THR A 4 -8.64 13.59 7.46
CA THR A 4 -9.95 14.10 7.87
C THR A 4 -10.79 14.42 6.64
N ALA A 5 -12.02 13.89 6.58
CA ALA A 5 -13.03 14.34 5.62
C ALA A 5 -13.83 15.49 6.24
N ILE A 6 -13.89 16.64 5.55
CA ILE A 6 -14.74 17.78 5.93
C ILE A 6 -15.98 17.90 5.03
N HIS A 7 -16.04 17.11 3.96
CA HIS A 7 -17.18 17.05 3.05
C HIS A 7 -17.35 15.61 2.53
N PRO A 8 -18.59 15.10 2.35
CA PRO A 8 -18.83 13.71 1.91
C PRO A 8 -18.13 13.33 0.61
N SER A 9 -17.98 14.25 -0.35
CA SER A 9 -17.28 13.99 -1.62
C SER A 9 -15.81 13.62 -1.46
N GLN A 10 -15.19 13.87 -0.31
CA GLN A 10 -13.79 13.52 -0.04
C GLN A 10 -13.62 12.06 0.36
N ILE A 11 -14.69 11.37 0.80
CA ILE A 11 -14.61 10.02 1.37
C ILE A 11 -14.00 9.04 0.37
N ALA A 12 -14.46 9.06 -0.88
CA ALA A 12 -13.96 8.14 -1.93
C ALA A 12 -12.46 8.37 -2.20
N CYS A 13 -12.05 9.61 -2.44
CA CYS A 13 -10.65 9.97 -2.69
C CYS A 13 -9.74 9.63 -1.49
N ILE A 14 -10.21 9.86 -0.26
CA ILE A 14 -9.48 9.45 0.94
C ILE A 14 -9.36 7.93 0.98
N HIS A 15 -10.46 7.19 0.82
CA HIS A 15 -10.46 5.72 0.84
C HIS A 15 -9.47 5.15 -0.18
N GLU A 16 -9.51 5.62 -1.43
CA GLU A 16 -8.59 5.21 -2.50
C GLU A 16 -7.12 5.50 -2.18
N ALA A 17 -6.83 6.63 -1.54
CA ALA A 17 -5.48 6.96 -1.09
C ALA A 17 -4.95 6.02 0.00
N TRP A 18 -5.85 5.35 0.74
CA TRP A 18 -5.50 4.38 1.77
C TRP A 18 -5.42 2.94 1.27
N MET A 19 -5.98 2.64 0.09
CA MET A 19 -5.80 1.35 -0.59
C MET A 19 -4.33 1.05 -0.85
N VAL A 20 -3.99 -0.23 -0.84
CA VAL A 20 -2.61 -0.72 -0.96
C VAL A 20 -2.25 -0.98 -2.42
N ASP A 21 -1.04 -0.64 -2.83
CA ASP A 21 -0.54 -1.03 -4.15
C ASP A 21 -0.26 -2.54 -4.20
N PRO A 22 -0.63 -3.25 -5.28
CA PRO A 22 -0.33 -4.67 -5.41
C PRO A 22 1.15 -5.03 -5.21
N SER A 23 2.08 -4.19 -5.69
CA SER A 23 3.52 -4.44 -5.52
C SER A 23 3.96 -4.34 -4.05
N GLU A 24 3.48 -3.32 -3.33
CA GLU A 24 3.73 -3.18 -1.89
C GLU A 24 3.15 -4.35 -1.09
N TYR A 25 1.99 -4.86 -1.49
CA TYR A 25 1.39 -6.04 -0.86
C TYR A 25 2.26 -7.29 -1.06
N GLU A 26 2.77 -7.52 -2.27
CA GLU A 26 3.68 -8.63 -2.53
C GLU A 26 4.96 -8.53 -1.71
N ASP A 27 5.55 -7.34 -1.63
CA ASP A 27 6.75 -7.11 -0.83
C ASP A 27 6.50 -7.33 0.66
N ALA A 28 5.35 -6.89 1.18
CA ALA A 28 4.96 -7.16 2.56
C ALA A 28 4.81 -8.66 2.85
N ILE A 29 4.23 -9.42 1.92
CA ILE A 29 4.12 -10.89 2.03
C ILE A 29 5.50 -11.55 2.00
N ARG A 30 6.42 -11.08 1.16
CA ARG A 30 7.81 -11.60 1.13
C ARG A 30 8.53 -11.33 2.45
N ILE A 31 8.45 -10.09 2.95
CA ILE A 31 9.12 -9.68 4.19
C ILE A 31 8.59 -10.47 5.39
N ILE A 32 7.27 -10.65 5.52
CA ILE A 32 6.70 -11.30 6.71
C ILE A 32 7.04 -12.79 6.79
N ASN A 33 7.17 -13.44 5.62
CA ASN A 33 7.46 -14.87 5.49
C ASN A 33 8.96 -15.17 5.31
N SER A 34 9.81 -14.15 5.20
CA SER A 34 11.25 -14.37 5.05
C SER A 34 11.88 -14.92 6.33
N THR A 35 12.72 -15.94 6.16
CA THR A 35 13.62 -16.47 7.19
C THR A 35 15.05 -15.96 7.01
N GLN A 36 15.35 -15.28 5.90
CA GLN A 36 16.66 -14.71 5.61
C GLN A 36 16.84 -13.38 6.36
N ALA A 37 18.03 -13.17 6.92
CA ALA A 37 18.39 -11.91 7.56
C ALA A 37 18.46 -10.75 6.53
N VAL A 38 18.93 -11.04 5.31
CA VAL A 38 18.99 -10.11 4.18
C VAL A 38 18.74 -10.89 2.89
N TYR A 39 18.00 -10.33 1.93
CA TYR A 39 17.84 -10.87 0.58
C TYR A 39 17.80 -9.76 -0.48
N GLN A 40 17.95 -10.11 -1.76
CA GLN A 40 17.78 -9.16 -2.87
C GLN A 40 16.42 -9.36 -3.56
N HIS A 41 15.69 -8.26 -3.81
CA HIS A 41 14.44 -8.27 -4.59
C HIS A 41 14.32 -6.98 -5.40
N GLY A 42 13.88 -7.07 -6.66
CA GLY A 42 13.75 -5.90 -7.54
C GLY A 42 15.07 -5.14 -7.78
N GLY A 43 16.21 -5.82 -7.65
CA GLY A 43 17.54 -5.21 -7.70
C GLY A 43 17.99 -4.52 -6.41
N ALA A 44 17.14 -4.43 -5.39
CA ALA A 44 17.43 -3.80 -4.10
C ALA A 44 17.70 -4.82 -2.98
N MET A 45 18.52 -4.42 -2.00
CA MET A 45 18.74 -5.17 -0.77
C MET A 45 17.58 -4.96 0.19
N CYS A 46 17.08 -6.04 0.79
CA CYS A 46 16.01 -6.02 1.77
C CYS A 46 16.48 -6.69 3.06
N GLU A 47 16.32 -6.00 4.19
CA GLU A 47 16.56 -6.53 5.54
C GLU A 47 15.20 -6.70 6.26
N PRO A 48 14.65 -7.93 6.35
CA PRO A 48 13.27 -8.13 6.79
C PRO A 48 12.99 -7.66 8.22
N ALA A 49 13.98 -7.72 9.11
CA ALA A 49 13.84 -7.23 10.48
C ALA A 49 13.49 -5.73 10.51
N THR A 50 14.18 -4.93 9.69
CA THR A 50 13.99 -3.48 9.56
C THR A 50 12.60 -3.14 9.00
N HIS A 51 12.11 -3.94 8.04
CA HIS A 51 10.85 -3.67 7.35
C HIS A 51 9.63 -4.38 7.93
N ARG A 52 9.79 -5.21 8.98
CA ARG A 52 8.71 -6.07 9.50
C ARG A 52 7.49 -5.29 9.96
N GLN A 53 7.67 -4.13 10.60
CA GLN A 53 6.55 -3.30 11.04
C GLN A 53 5.83 -2.64 9.85
N TRP A 54 6.58 -2.18 8.84
CA TRP A 54 5.99 -1.66 7.61
C TRP A 54 5.14 -2.74 6.91
N ALA A 55 5.69 -3.95 6.76
CA ALA A 55 4.98 -5.06 6.12
C ALA A 55 3.67 -5.38 6.84
N LYS A 56 3.68 -5.46 8.18
CA LYS A 56 2.45 -5.64 8.97
C LYS A 56 1.41 -4.55 8.70
N ASN A 57 1.83 -3.29 8.70
CA ASN A 57 0.94 -2.16 8.43
C ASN A 57 0.33 -2.23 7.02
N ILE A 58 1.09 -2.68 6.02
CA ILE A 58 0.58 -2.91 4.66
C ILE A 58 -0.47 -4.03 4.64
N LEU A 59 -0.20 -5.16 5.30
CA LEU A 59 -1.15 -6.27 5.39
C LEU A 59 -2.44 -5.87 6.10
N GLU A 60 -2.36 -5.11 7.19
CA GLU A 60 -3.54 -4.56 7.89
C GLU A 60 -4.30 -3.58 7.01
N ARG A 61 -3.63 -2.64 6.34
CA ARG A 61 -4.27 -1.71 5.40
C ARG A 61 -4.95 -2.44 4.26
N ARG A 62 -4.35 -3.52 3.74
CA ARG A 62 -4.95 -4.36 2.69
C ARG A 62 -6.24 -5.01 3.17
N GLN A 63 -6.32 -5.43 4.43
CA GLN A 63 -7.54 -6.00 5.00
C GLN A 63 -8.65 -4.95 5.14
N LEU A 64 -8.29 -3.72 5.53
CA LEU A 64 -9.24 -2.64 5.77
C LEU A 64 -9.72 -1.93 4.49
N PHE A 65 -8.83 -1.67 3.54
CA PHE A 65 -9.09 -0.80 2.38
C PHE A 65 -9.04 -1.53 1.03
N GLY A 66 -8.43 -2.71 0.97
CA GLY A 66 -8.27 -3.44 -0.29
C GLY A 66 -7.01 -3.09 -1.10
N LEU A 67 -6.91 -3.68 -2.30
CA LEU A 67 -5.87 -3.33 -3.28
C LEU A 67 -6.40 -2.29 -4.24
N ARG A 68 -5.52 -1.36 -4.63
CA ARG A 68 -5.80 -0.47 -5.75
C ARG A 68 -5.95 -1.30 -7.02
N THR A 69 -7.04 -1.10 -7.74
CA THR A 69 -7.20 -1.64 -9.10
C THR A 69 -6.61 -0.66 -10.13
N PRO A 70 -6.18 -1.15 -11.30
CA PRO A 70 -5.67 -0.28 -12.36
C PRO A 70 -6.66 0.82 -12.78
N GLU A 71 -7.98 0.58 -12.69
CA GLU A 71 -8.97 1.60 -13.07
C GLU A 71 -8.96 2.82 -12.13
N ALA A 72 -8.70 2.61 -10.84
CA ALA A 72 -8.63 3.68 -9.84
C ALA A 72 -7.40 4.60 -10.03
N ALA A 73 -6.36 4.14 -10.73
CA ALA A 73 -5.19 4.96 -11.05
C ALA A 73 -5.50 5.97 -12.18
N ASN A 74 -6.32 5.59 -13.16
CA ASN A 74 -6.64 6.40 -14.34
C ASN A 74 -7.71 7.48 -14.09
N ALA A 75 -8.50 7.37 -13.02
CA ALA A 75 -9.51 8.38 -12.67
C ALA A 75 -8.90 9.74 -12.26
N LYS A 76 -7.59 9.82 -12.02
CA LYS A 76 -6.89 11.05 -11.62
C LYS A 76 -6.45 11.94 -12.78
N GLU A 77 -6.52 11.48 -14.02
CA GLU A 77 -6.12 12.25 -15.21
C GLU A 77 -7.24 13.14 -15.78
N PHE A 78 -8.48 12.96 -15.34
CA PHE A 78 -9.65 13.66 -15.94
C PHE A 78 -10.13 14.92 -15.19
N VAL A 79 -9.43 15.39 -14.16
CA VAL A 79 -9.85 16.58 -13.36
C VAL A 79 -9.01 17.83 -13.67
N HIS A 80 -8.57 17.99 -14.92
CA HIS A 80 -7.90 19.20 -15.42
C HIS A 80 -8.41 19.65 -16.81
N LEU A 81 -9.73 19.63 -16.99
CA LEU A 81 -10.45 20.37 -18.04
C LEU A 81 -11.63 21.12 -17.42
#